data_AF-A0A354WMU9-F1
#
_entry.id   AF-A0A354WMU9-F1
#
_cell.length_a   1.000
_cell.length_b   1.000
_cell.length_c   1.000
_cell.angle_alpha   90.00
_cell.angle_beta   90.00
_cell.angle_gamma   90.00
#
_symmetry.space_group_name_H-M   'P 1'
#
loop_
_entity.id
_entity.type
_entity.pdbx_description
1 polymer ?
#
loop_
_entity_poly.entity_id
_entity_poly.type
_entity_poly.pdbx_seq_one_letter_code
_entity_poly.pdbx_strand_id
1 'polypeptide(L)'
;MKRFLCLLLCLCLVLPGCSSELMKEPVTFYYPRREYRYGTEDGVISSEQREASGHADDLRYLLSLYLIGPSSEELVSPLPRGTRLLRVSREDGTIILELTDTSLTATDTEFTLACACLTMTALSVTGGDEVTITSGGRSVTMSRDSLTLVDDSAASTTEETK
;
A
#
# COMPACT_ATOMS: atom_id res chain seq x y z
N MET A 1 -27.55 -41.07 -21.87
CA MET A 1 -27.05 -39.78 -22.43
C MET A 1 -27.57 -38.53 -21.70
N LYS A 2 -28.72 -38.57 -21.00
CA LYS A 2 -29.25 -37.40 -20.23
C LYS A 2 -28.55 -37.13 -18.88
N ARG A 3 -27.94 -38.15 -18.26
CA ARG A 3 -27.24 -38.01 -16.95
C ARG A 3 -25.86 -37.35 -17.05
N PHE A 4 -25.19 -37.47 -18.20
CA PHE A 4 -23.91 -36.81 -18.46
C PHE A 4 -24.07 -35.32 -18.79
N LEU A 5 -25.22 -34.93 -19.35
CA LEU A 5 -25.50 -33.53 -19.66
C LEU A 5 -25.68 -32.68 -18.39
N CYS A 6 -26.24 -33.25 -17.32
CA CYS A 6 -26.37 -32.55 -16.04
C CYS A 6 -25.03 -32.37 -15.32
N LEU A 7 -24.09 -33.31 -15.48
CA LEU A 7 -22.77 -33.23 -14.86
C LEU A 7 -21.86 -32.19 -15.53
N LEU A 8 -22.03 -31.97 -16.83
CA LEU A 8 -21.34 -30.92 -17.57
C LEU A 8 -21.87 -29.52 -17.21
N LEU A 9 -23.18 -29.39 -16.95
CA LEU A 9 -23.82 -28.11 -16.63
C LEU A 9 -23.45 -27.59 -15.23
N CYS A 10 -23.22 -28.49 -14.26
CA CYS A 10 -22.77 -28.11 -12.92
C CYS A 10 -21.29 -27.69 -12.87
N LEU A 11 -20.47 -28.14 -13.82
CA LEU A 11 -19.03 -27.83 -13.84
C LEU A 11 -18.73 -26.40 -14.34
N CYS A 12 -19.67 -25.75 -15.03
CA CYS A 12 -19.53 -24.37 -15.49
C CYS A 12 -19.90 -23.31 -14.43
N LEU A 13 -20.46 -23.71 -13.28
CA LEU A 13 -20.92 -22.80 -12.22
C LEU A 13 -19.88 -22.53 -11.13
N VAL A 14 -18.67 -23.09 -11.25
CA VAL A 14 -17.57 -22.90 -10.28
C VAL A 14 -16.37 -22.24 -10.95
N LEU A 15 -16.62 -21.31 -11.86
CA LEU A 15 -15.62 -20.29 -12.13
C LEU A 15 -15.69 -19.31 -10.95
N PRO A 16 -14.68 -19.21 -10.06
CA PRO A 16 -14.55 -18.02 -9.24
C PRO A 16 -14.42 -16.85 -10.23
N GLY A 17 -15.54 -16.17 -10.42
CA GLY A 17 -15.58 -14.94 -11.18
C GLY A 17 -14.74 -13.94 -10.42
N CYS A 18 -13.47 -13.82 -10.81
CA CYS A 18 -12.72 -12.61 -10.56
C CYS A 18 -13.40 -11.54 -11.43
N SER A 19 -14.50 -11.00 -10.91
CA SER A 19 -15.20 -9.88 -11.52
C SER A 19 -14.34 -8.65 -11.24
N SER A 20 -13.22 -8.51 -11.96
CA SER A 20 -12.55 -7.23 -12.08
C SER A 20 -13.49 -6.35 -12.91
N GLU A 21 -14.40 -5.67 -12.21
CA GLU A 21 -15.15 -4.57 -12.80
C GLU A 21 -14.12 -3.62 -13.41
N LEU A 22 -14.25 -3.34 -14.71
CA LEU A 22 -13.23 -2.60 -15.45
C LEU A 22 -13.19 -1.16 -14.90
N MET A 23 -12.25 -0.90 -14.00
CA MET A 23 -12.06 0.43 -13.42
C MET A 23 -11.65 1.41 -14.52
N LYS A 24 -12.30 2.57 -14.57
CA LYS A 24 -12.05 3.61 -15.57
C LYS A 24 -10.77 4.38 -15.27
N GLU A 25 -10.52 4.70 -14.01
CA GLU A 25 -9.36 5.48 -13.56
C GLU A 25 -8.80 4.85 -12.28
N PRO A 26 -8.21 3.64 -12.37
CA PRO A 26 -7.69 2.95 -11.21
C PRO A 26 -6.47 3.68 -10.64
N VAL A 27 -6.49 3.87 -9.32
CA VAL A 27 -5.35 4.36 -8.55
C VAL A 27 -4.93 3.27 -7.56
N THR A 28 -3.62 3.03 -7.48
CA THR A 28 -3.03 2.04 -6.59
C THR A 28 -2.75 2.66 -5.22
N PHE A 29 -3.28 2.05 -4.16
CA PHE A 29 -3.02 2.42 -2.77
C PHE A 29 -2.26 1.31 -2.06
N TYR A 30 -1.20 1.66 -1.33
CA TYR A 30 -0.34 0.71 -0.63
C TYR A 30 -0.60 0.71 0.88
N TYR A 31 -0.80 -0.47 1.45
CA TYR A 31 -1.12 -0.66 2.86
C TYR A 31 -0.34 -1.86 3.42
N PRO A 32 -0.10 -1.94 4.73
CA PRO A 32 0.37 -3.16 5.34
C PRO A 32 -0.66 -4.29 5.15
N ARG A 33 -0.15 -5.50 4.98
CA ARG A 33 -0.98 -6.70 5.08
C ARG A 33 -1.46 -6.88 6.51
N ARG A 34 -2.68 -7.39 6.66
CA ARG A 34 -3.22 -7.86 7.94
C ARG A 34 -2.41 -9.04 8.48
N GLU A 35 -1.98 -9.93 7.59
CA GLU A 35 -1.10 -11.06 7.89
C GLU A 35 0.18 -10.96 7.07
N TYR A 36 1.33 -10.82 7.74
CA TYR A 36 2.62 -10.74 7.09
C TYR A 36 3.03 -12.10 6.52
N ARG A 37 3.59 -12.07 5.31
CA ARG A 37 4.14 -13.24 4.63
C ARG A 37 5.66 -13.15 4.65
N TYR A 38 6.30 -14.02 5.42
CA TYR A 38 7.75 -14.05 5.51
C TYR A 38 8.34 -14.80 4.31
N GLY A 39 9.53 -14.38 3.84
CA GLY A 39 10.22 -15.01 2.71
C GLY A 39 9.75 -14.57 1.32
N THR A 40 9.00 -13.48 1.22
CA THR A 40 8.60 -12.85 -0.05
C THR A 40 8.88 -11.35 0.00
N GLU A 41 9.30 -10.76 -1.12
CA GLU A 41 9.63 -9.33 -1.20
C GLU A 41 8.45 -8.42 -0.77
N ASP A 42 7.22 -8.74 -1.19
CA ASP A 42 6.00 -8.00 -0.83
C ASP A 42 5.27 -8.60 0.41
N GLY A 43 6.08 -9.08 1.35
CA GLY A 43 5.61 -9.81 2.54
C GLY A 43 4.85 -8.95 3.54
N VAL A 44 5.20 -7.67 3.63
CA VAL A 44 4.71 -6.74 4.66
C VAL A 44 3.70 -5.74 4.07
N ILE A 45 4.00 -5.17 2.91
CA ILE A 45 3.16 -4.18 2.23
C ILE A 45 2.53 -4.82 1.00
N SER A 46 1.27 -4.49 0.73
CA SER A 46 0.60 -4.86 -0.51
C SER A 46 -0.28 -3.70 -1.00
N SER A 47 -1.01 -3.90 -2.09
CA SER A 47 -1.79 -2.84 -2.70
C SER A 47 -3.20 -3.28 -3.04
N GLU A 48 -4.07 -2.28 -3.16
CA GLU A 48 -5.38 -2.40 -3.79
C GLU A 48 -5.54 -1.29 -4.83
N GLN A 49 -6.38 -1.54 -5.84
CA GLN A 49 -6.81 -0.51 -6.78
C GLN A 49 -8.17 0.02 -6.34
N ARG A 50 -8.36 1.34 -6.45
CA ARG A 50 -9.66 2.00 -6.27
C ARG A 50 -9.88 3.05 -7.36
N GLU A 51 -11.13 3.35 -7.63
CA GLU A 51 -11.51 4.36 -8.61
C GLU A 51 -11.21 5.77 -8.13
N ALA A 52 -10.50 6.55 -8.95
CA ALA A 52 -10.22 7.95 -8.69
C ALA A 52 -11.47 8.84 -8.79
N SER A 53 -12.51 8.38 -9.50
CA SER A 53 -13.79 9.10 -9.66
C SER A 53 -13.61 10.50 -10.25
N GLY A 54 -12.74 10.69 -11.24
CA GLY A 54 -12.44 11.98 -11.86
C GLY A 54 -11.40 12.83 -11.12
N HIS A 55 -10.78 12.31 -10.07
CA HIS A 55 -9.78 13.00 -9.25
C HIS A 55 -8.37 12.38 -9.36
N ALA A 56 -8.04 11.75 -10.49
CA ALA A 56 -6.76 11.06 -10.68
C ALA A 56 -5.54 11.98 -10.49
N ASP A 57 -5.67 13.26 -10.82
CA ASP A 57 -4.59 14.26 -10.69
C ASP A 57 -4.66 15.07 -9.37
N ASP A 58 -5.65 14.83 -8.51
CA ASP A 58 -5.79 15.52 -7.22
C ASP A 58 -5.20 14.68 -6.09
N LEU A 59 -3.91 14.87 -5.84
CA LEU A 59 -3.18 14.15 -4.80
C LEU A 59 -3.82 14.35 -3.41
N ARG A 60 -4.35 15.53 -3.10
CA ARG A 60 -4.97 15.79 -1.80
C ARG A 60 -6.25 14.97 -1.64
N TYR A 61 -7.07 14.89 -2.68
CA TYR A 61 -8.24 14.01 -2.70
C TYR A 61 -7.85 12.55 -2.52
N LEU A 62 -6.90 12.06 -3.33
CA LEU A 62 -6.48 10.65 -3.31
C LEU A 62 -5.88 10.24 -1.96
N LEU A 63 -5.06 11.09 -1.34
CA LEU A 63 -4.52 10.84 -0.01
C LEU A 63 -5.58 10.98 1.09
N SER A 64 -6.60 11.81 0.90
CA SER A 64 -7.75 11.83 1.82
C SER A 64 -8.56 10.55 1.72
N LEU A 65 -8.76 10.01 0.50
CA LEU A 65 -9.38 8.71 0.26
C LEU A 65 -8.53 7.56 0.82
N TYR A 66 -7.21 7.66 0.77
CA TYR A 66 -6.28 6.73 1.45
C TYR A 66 -6.53 6.68 2.95
N LEU A 67 -6.67 7.84 3.61
CA LEU A 67 -6.85 7.92 5.07
C LEU A 67 -8.21 7.39 5.57
N ILE A 68 -9.18 7.16 4.68
CA ILE A 68 -10.41 6.42 5.02
C ILE A 68 -10.09 4.95 5.34
N GLY A 69 -9.02 4.42 4.75
CA GLY A 69 -8.54 3.05 4.91
C GLY A 69 -8.77 2.18 3.66
N PRO A 70 -8.22 0.94 3.69
CA PRO A 70 -8.37 -0.02 2.60
C PRO A 70 -9.79 -0.57 2.52
N SER A 71 -10.18 -1.00 1.32
CA SER A 71 -11.42 -1.75 1.07
C SER A 71 -11.22 -3.25 1.29
N SER A 72 -10.01 -3.75 1.05
CA SER A 72 -9.65 -5.15 1.22
C SER A 72 -9.53 -5.56 2.69
N GLU A 73 -10.17 -6.67 3.06
CA GLU A 73 -10.00 -7.34 4.36
C GLU A 73 -8.65 -8.05 4.50
N GLU A 74 -7.77 -8.00 3.51
CA GLU A 74 -6.38 -8.46 3.64
C GLU A 74 -5.42 -7.33 4.06
N LEU A 75 -5.89 -6.08 4.07
CA LEU A 75 -5.09 -4.88 4.32
C LEU A 75 -5.56 -4.13 5.57
N VAL A 76 -4.63 -3.39 6.20
CA VAL A 76 -4.92 -2.58 7.39
C VAL A 76 -4.52 -1.13 7.18
N SER A 77 -5.21 -0.19 7.83
CA SER A 77 -4.76 1.20 7.88
C SER A 77 -3.49 1.28 8.75
N PRO A 78 -2.36 1.79 8.23
CA PRO A 78 -1.14 1.94 9.02
C PRO A 78 -1.19 3.14 9.97
N LEU A 79 -2.13 4.06 9.74
CA LEU A 79 -2.29 5.26 10.56
C LEU A 79 -3.47 5.11 11.53
N PRO A 80 -3.37 5.71 12.74
CA PRO A 80 -4.47 5.78 13.68
C PRO A 80 -5.76 6.34 13.07
N ARG A 81 -6.90 5.87 13.56
CA ARG A 81 -8.20 6.42 13.13
C ARG A 81 -8.26 7.92 13.43
N GLY A 82 -8.73 8.69 12.46
CA GLY A 82 -8.89 10.14 12.59
C GLY A 82 -7.64 10.95 12.25
N THR A 83 -6.54 10.31 11.82
CA THR A 83 -5.42 11.03 11.20
C THR A 83 -5.90 11.83 9.99
N ARG A 84 -5.50 13.09 9.88
CA ARG A 84 -5.88 13.98 8.76
C ARG A 84 -4.66 14.53 8.05
N LEU A 85 -4.83 14.80 6.77
CA LEU A 85 -3.86 15.48 5.93
C LEU A 85 -4.01 17.01 6.09
N LEU A 86 -3.06 17.62 6.78
CA LEU A 86 -2.99 19.07 7.03
C LEU A 86 -2.48 19.78 5.78
N ARG A 87 -1.33 19.35 5.24
CA ARG A 87 -0.70 19.95 4.07
C ARG A 87 -0.36 18.90 3.01
N VAL A 88 -0.47 19.33 1.76
CA VAL A 88 0.12 18.67 0.59
C VAL A 88 0.78 19.77 -0.24
N SER A 89 2.08 19.66 -0.49
CA SER A 89 2.78 20.53 -1.44
C SER A 89 3.80 19.75 -2.24
N ARG A 90 4.29 20.34 -3.32
CA ARG A 90 5.39 19.81 -4.12
C ARG A 90 6.45 20.89 -4.26
N GLU A 91 7.67 20.58 -3.86
CA GLU A 91 8.81 21.49 -3.83
C GLU A 91 10.00 20.75 -4.45
N ASP A 92 10.57 21.30 -5.53
CA ASP A 92 11.75 20.75 -6.23
C ASP A 92 11.69 19.25 -6.58
N GLY A 93 10.49 18.73 -6.86
CA GLY A 93 10.27 17.31 -7.21
C GLY A 93 9.89 16.43 -6.01
N THR A 94 10.12 16.90 -4.78
CA THR A 94 9.73 16.23 -3.54
C THR A 94 8.29 16.58 -3.15
N ILE A 95 7.51 15.56 -2.77
CA ILE A 95 6.16 15.73 -2.22
C ILE A 95 6.27 15.94 -0.72
N ILE A 96 5.64 16.97 -0.19
CA ILE A 96 5.61 17.27 1.24
C ILE A 96 4.20 17.03 1.77
N LEU A 97 4.10 16.11 2.73
CA LEU A 97 2.86 15.74 3.41
C LEU A 97 2.97 16.09 4.88
N GLU A 98 2.00 16.84 5.40
CA GLU A 98 1.88 17.09 6.84
C GLU A 98 0.61 16.43 7.35
N LEU A 99 0.75 15.56 8.34
CA LEU A 99 -0.33 14.87 9.01
C LEU A 99 -0.60 15.50 10.39
N THR A 100 -1.81 15.29 10.90
CA THR A 100 -2.09 15.50 12.33
C THR A 100 -1.11 14.71 13.19
N ASP A 101 -0.69 15.28 14.33
CA ASP A 101 0.22 14.62 15.25
C ASP A 101 -0.33 13.26 15.73
N THR A 102 0.43 12.20 15.43
CA THR A 102 0.15 10.82 15.80
C THR A 102 1.12 10.27 16.85
N SER A 103 2.03 11.09 17.37
CA SER A 103 3.15 10.66 18.24
C SER A 103 2.72 9.95 19.53
N LEU A 104 1.53 10.29 20.06
CA LEU A 104 0.99 9.65 21.26
C LEU A 104 0.23 8.34 20.99
N THR A 105 -0.04 8.04 19.73
CA THR A 105 -0.93 6.94 19.31
C THR A 105 -0.29 5.91 18.38
N ALA A 106 0.87 6.23 17.81
CA ALA A 106 1.63 5.35 16.94
C ALA A 106 3.09 5.33 17.37
N THR A 107 3.64 4.13 17.49
CA THR A 107 5.06 3.89 17.77
C THR A 107 5.95 4.38 16.63
N ASP A 108 7.26 4.35 16.87
CA ASP A 108 8.20 4.79 15.85
C ASP A 108 8.15 3.92 14.60
N THR A 109 8.18 2.60 14.79
CA THR A 109 8.09 1.59 13.73
C THR A 109 6.77 1.66 12.95
N GLU A 110 5.63 1.82 13.63
CA GLU A 110 4.33 1.93 12.96
C GLU A 110 4.25 3.14 12.04
N PHE A 111 4.75 4.29 12.49
CA PHE A 111 4.79 5.49 11.66
C PHE A 111 5.79 5.37 10.52
N THR A 112 6.95 4.73 10.71
CA THR A 112 7.88 4.46 9.60
C THR A 112 7.24 3.58 8.54
N LEU A 113 6.53 2.52 8.95
CA LEU A 113 5.76 1.67 8.03
C LEU A 113 4.63 2.45 7.33
N ALA A 114 3.94 3.34 8.05
CA ALA A 114 2.95 4.23 7.47
C ALA A 114 3.57 5.17 6.43
N CYS A 115 4.75 5.72 6.72
CA CYS A 115 5.48 6.59 5.80
C CYS A 115 5.90 5.83 4.54
N ALA A 116 6.36 4.59 4.66
CA ALA A 116 6.66 3.74 3.51
C ALA A 116 5.43 3.53 2.62
N CYS A 117 4.30 3.13 3.21
CA CYS A 117 3.03 2.91 2.50
C CYS A 117 2.52 4.18 1.80
N LEU A 118 2.57 5.32 2.50
CA LEU A 118 2.19 6.62 1.94
C LEU A 118 3.14 7.08 0.82
N THR A 119 4.44 6.83 0.97
CA THR A 119 5.44 7.13 -0.05
C THR A 119 5.15 6.33 -1.31
N MET A 120 5.00 5.01 -1.21
CA MET A 120 4.65 4.16 -2.37
C MET A 120 3.38 4.64 -3.07
N THR A 121 2.36 4.99 -2.28
CA THR A 121 1.10 5.54 -2.79
C THR A 121 1.29 6.86 -3.52
N ALA A 122 1.90 7.85 -2.88
CA ALA A 122 2.05 9.19 -3.45
C ALA A 122 2.96 9.17 -4.69
N LEU A 123 4.02 8.35 -4.70
CA LEU A 123 4.88 8.19 -5.86
C LEU A 123 4.19 7.41 -6.99
N SER A 124 3.32 6.44 -6.69
CA SER A 124 2.51 5.76 -7.70
C SER A 124 1.50 6.69 -8.37
N VAL A 125 0.99 7.69 -7.64
CA VAL A 125 0.02 8.67 -8.16
C VAL A 125 0.73 9.75 -8.97
N THR A 126 1.81 10.31 -8.46
CA THR A 126 2.43 11.52 -9.03
C THR A 126 3.60 11.27 -9.97
N GLY A 127 4.21 10.10 -9.91
CA GLY A 127 5.50 9.84 -10.56
C GLY A 127 6.66 10.69 -10.04
N GLY A 128 6.57 11.23 -8.82
CA GLY A 128 7.68 11.92 -8.17
C GLY A 128 8.80 10.98 -7.71
N ASP A 129 9.86 11.55 -7.15
CA ASP A 129 11.05 10.80 -6.74
C ASP A 129 11.08 10.52 -5.23
N GLU A 130 10.58 11.48 -4.45
CA GLU A 130 10.72 11.49 -2.99
C GLU A 130 9.49 12.07 -2.31
N VAL A 131 9.22 11.59 -1.09
CA VAL A 131 8.18 12.10 -0.21
C VAL A 131 8.75 12.40 1.17
N THR A 132 8.48 13.59 1.68
CA THR A 132 8.72 13.97 3.08
C THR A 132 7.39 14.00 3.82
N ILE A 133 7.30 13.27 4.94
CA ILE A 133 6.09 13.11 5.74
C ILE A 133 6.37 13.57 7.15
N THR A 134 5.57 14.51 7.64
CA THR A 134 5.65 15.04 9.01
C THR A 134 4.40 14.72 9.82
N SER A 135 4.57 14.47 11.11
CA SER A 135 3.49 14.26 12.08
C SER A 135 3.97 14.70 13.45
N GLY A 136 3.45 15.83 13.93
CA GLY A 136 3.94 16.45 15.16
C GLY A 136 5.44 16.78 15.08
N GLY A 137 6.22 16.29 16.04
CA GLY A 137 7.68 16.46 16.05
C GLY A 137 8.46 15.47 15.18
N ARG A 138 7.78 14.57 14.44
CA ARG A 138 8.40 13.50 13.66
C ARG A 138 8.44 13.87 12.19
N SER A 139 9.54 13.53 11.51
CA SER A 139 9.73 13.75 10.08
C SER A 139 10.49 12.57 9.47
N VAL A 140 10.01 12.05 8.35
CA VAL A 140 10.63 10.97 7.58
C VAL A 140 10.61 11.35 6.11
N THR A 141 11.74 11.17 5.44
CA THR A 141 11.89 11.38 4.00
C THR A 141 12.28 10.05 3.36
N MET A 142 11.55 9.65 2.31
CA MET A 142 11.72 8.37 1.63
C MET A 142 11.63 8.55 0.12
N SER A 143 12.51 7.87 -0.61
CA SER A 143 12.46 7.70 -2.06
C SER A 143 12.08 6.26 -2.42
N ARG A 144 11.77 6.02 -3.70
CA ARG A 144 11.51 4.65 -4.20
C ARG A 144 12.65 3.68 -3.91
N ASP A 145 13.90 4.15 -4.04
CA ASP A 145 15.10 3.34 -3.83
C ASP A 145 15.35 3.02 -2.35
N SER A 146 14.84 3.85 -1.44
CA SER A 146 14.99 3.64 0.01
C SER A 146 14.07 2.55 0.56
N LEU A 147 13.09 2.09 -0.25
CA LEU A 147 12.06 1.13 0.16
C LEU A 147 12.39 -0.32 -0.21
N THR A 148 13.49 -0.55 -0.95
CA THR A 148 13.96 -1.91 -1.23
C THR A 148 14.68 -2.46 0.00
N LEU A 149 13.97 -3.29 0.78
CA LEU A 149 14.59 -4.09 1.83
C LEU A 149 15.19 -5.34 1.18
N VAL A 150 16.50 -5.32 0.90
CA VAL A 150 17.23 -6.51 0.51
C VAL A 150 17.53 -7.31 1.78
N ASP A 151 16.95 -8.51 1.89
CA ASP A 151 17.27 -9.44 2.97
C ASP A 151 18.57 -10.19 2.65
N ASP A 152 19.72 -9.61 3.02
CA ASP A 152 21.03 -10.27 2.87
C ASP A 152 21.28 -11.39 3.91
N SER A 153 20.28 -11.74 4.73
CA SER A 153 20.44 -12.72 5.81
C SER A 153 20.59 -14.17 5.35
N ALA A 154 20.44 -14.46 4.05
CA ALA A 154 20.45 -15.83 3.52
C ALA A 154 21.82 -16.35 3.07
N ALA A 155 22.93 -15.66 3.34
CA ALA A 155 24.28 -16.10 2.95
C ALA A 155 25.22 -16.35 4.15
N SER A 156 24.86 -17.25 5.08
CA SER A 156 25.87 -17.86 5.97
C SER A 156 25.48 -19.27 6.43
N THR A 157 25.45 -20.23 5.50
CA THR A 157 25.60 -21.67 5.77
C THR A 157 25.94 -22.29 4.42
N THR A 158 27.10 -22.84 4.10
CA THR A 158 27.93 -23.77 4.86
C THR A 158 29.27 -23.83 4.12
N GLU A 159 30.37 -23.40 4.73
CA GLU A 159 31.70 -23.90 4.38
C GLU A 159 32.37 -24.32 5.67
N GLU A 160 32.13 -25.57 6.07
CA GLU A 160 33.04 -26.26 6.97
C GLU A 160 33.01 -27.77 6.70
N THR A 161 34.21 -28.30 6.40
CA THR A 161 34.63 -29.72 6.43
C THR A 161 34.11 -30.60 5.26
N LYS A 162 34.96 -31.17 4.39
CA LYS A 162 36.24 -31.86 4.61
C LYS A 162 36.98 -32.03 3.28
#